data_AF-A0A524CC08-F1
#
_entry.id   AF-A0A524CC08-F1
#
_cell.length_a   1.000
_cell.length_b   1.000
_cell.length_c   1.000
_cell.angle_alpha   90.00
_cell.angle_beta   90.00
_cell.angle_gamma   90.00
#
_symmetry.space_group_name_H-M   'P 1'
#
loop_
_entity.id
_entity.type
_entity.pdbx_description
1 polymer ?
#
loop_
_entity_poly.entity_id
_entity_poly.type
_entity_poly.pdbx_seq_one_letter_code
_entity_poly.pdbx_strand_id
1 'polypeptide(L)'
;MSEEENDKFIEHVLTLLNPLDDALNKIILSKNVRTIYFALADSRERLIQFLGKKKVNELVPVLLQMNLWLNKLTRVEQNKNLGFKDIKTIIPQVLKWRKIVRSVIIDLSH
;
A
#
# COMPACT_ATOMS: atom_id res chain seq x y z
N MET A 1 16.99 15.92 14.76
CA MET A 1 16.73 16.04 13.33
C MET A 1 16.87 17.48 12.92
N SER A 2 17.68 17.74 11.90
CA SER A 2 17.66 19.01 11.18
C SER A 2 16.34 19.17 10.41
N GLU A 3 16.02 20.40 10.01
CA GLU A 3 14.83 20.72 9.19
C GLU A 3 14.83 19.91 7.88
N GLU A 4 16.01 19.73 7.28
CA GLU A 4 16.21 18.97 6.05
C GLU A 4 15.99 17.45 6.22
N GLU A 5 16.31 16.89 7.38
CA GLU A 5 16.00 15.48 7.71
C GLU A 5 14.50 15.27 7.95
N ASN A 6 13.84 16.28 8.54
CA ASN A 6 12.39 16.26 8.77
C ASN A 6 11.60 16.34 7.45
N ASP A 7 12.04 17.17 6.52
CA ASP A 7 11.41 17.29 5.20
C ASP A 7 11.55 15.98 4.40
N LYS A 8 12.74 15.38 4.40
CA LYS A 8 12.98 14.06 3.77
C LYS A 8 12.14 12.96 4.43
N PHE A 9 11.93 13.03 5.74
CA PHE A 9 11.04 12.12 6.45
C PHE A 9 9.59 12.27 6.01
N ILE A 10 9.06 13.49 5.99
CA ILE A 10 7.69 13.79 5.56
C ILE A 10 7.48 13.34 4.11
N GLU A 11 8.44 13.62 3.22
CA GLU A 11 8.38 13.19 1.83
C GLU A 11 8.30 11.66 1.70
N HIS A 12 9.12 10.91 2.45
CA HIS A 12 9.06 9.46 2.46
C HIS A 12 7.72 8.91 2.99
N VAL A 13 7.18 9.52 4.05
CA VAL A 13 5.87 9.17 4.60
C VAL A 13 4.77 9.35 3.54
N LEU A 14 4.72 10.51 2.89
CA LEU A 14 3.71 10.82 1.89
C LEU A 14 3.83 9.91 0.67
N THR A 15 5.05 9.60 0.24
CA THR A 15 5.31 8.73 -0.93
C THR A 15 4.80 7.31 -0.73
N LEU A 16 4.83 6.79 0.50
CA LEU A 16 4.46 5.40 0.80
C LEU A 16 3.04 5.25 1.35
N LEU A 17 2.56 6.19 2.18
CA LEU A 17 1.25 6.07 2.82
C LEU A 17 0.10 6.62 1.96
N ASN A 18 0.31 7.70 1.18
CA ASN A 18 -0.79 8.26 0.38
C ASN A 18 -1.36 7.27 -0.66
N PRO A 19 -0.52 6.52 -1.41
CA PRO A 19 -1.05 5.53 -2.34
C PRO A 19 -1.90 4.44 -1.67
N LEU A 20 -1.52 4.04 -0.45
CA LEU A 20 -2.27 3.07 0.35
C LEU A 20 -3.62 3.62 0.78
N ASP A 21 -3.65 4.88 1.22
CA ASP A 21 -4.87 5.58 1.61
C ASP A 21 -5.81 5.77 0.41
N ASP A 22 -5.27 6.08 -0.76
CA ASP A 22 -6.03 6.14 -2.01
C ASP A 22 -6.62 4.78 -2.42
N ALA A 23 -5.84 3.71 -2.28
CA ALA A 23 -6.32 2.35 -2.54
C ALA A 23 -7.45 1.97 -1.58
N LEU A 24 -7.30 2.28 -0.29
CA LEU A 24 -8.34 2.06 0.72
C LEU A 24 -9.63 2.81 0.38
N ASN A 25 -9.54 4.09 0.01
CA ASN A 25 -10.68 4.90 -0.38
C ASN A 25 -11.41 4.32 -1.59
N LYS A 26 -10.68 3.85 -2.62
CA LYS A 26 -11.28 3.21 -3.80
C LYS A 26 -12.01 1.91 -3.44
N ILE A 27 -11.50 1.14 -2.47
CA ILE A 27 -12.17 -0.06 -1.97
C ILE A 27 -13.45 0.30 -1.20
N ILE A 28 -13.39 1.28 -0.30
CA ILE A 28 -14.55 1.73 0.51
C ILE A 28 -15.67 2.27 -0.38
N LEU A 29 -15.31 3.10 -1.36
CA LEU A 29 -16.24 3.64 -2.36
C LEU A 29 -16.75 2.58 -3.35
N SER A 30 -16.39 1.31 -3.14
CA SER A 30 -16.83 0.17 -3.94
C SER A 30 -16.62 0.40 -5.44
N LYS A 31 -15.45 0.96 -5.80
CA LYS A 31 -15.07 1.13 -7.21
C LYS A 31 -14.90 -0.23 -7.88
N ASN A 32 -14.90 -0.24 -9.20
CA ASN A 32 -14.65 -1.45 -9.96
C ASN A 32 -13.24 -2.03 -9.67
N VAL A 33 -13.10 -3.33 -9.92
CA VAL A 33 -11.88 -4.10 -9.67
C VAL A 33 -10.67 -3.48 -10.36
N ARG A 34 -10.82 -3.00 -11.60
CA ARG A 34 -9.75 -2.32 -12.34
C ARG A 34 -9.17 -1.13 -11.58
N THR A 35 -10.05 -0.28 -11.04
CA THR A 35 -9.65 0.94 -10.31
C THR A 35 -8.92 0.59 -9.02
N ILE A 36 -9.39 -0.44 -8.31
CA ILE A 36 -8.76 -0.94 -7.08
C ILE A 36 -7.40 -1.56 -7.39
N TYR A 37 -7.31 -2.38 -8.46
CA TYR A 37 -6.07 -3.01 -8.91
C TYR A 37 -4.98 -1.97 -9.17
N PHE A 38 -5.27 -0.93 -9.97
CA PHE A 38 -4.26 0.08 -10.29
C PHE A 38 -3.79 0.88 -9.06
N ALA A 39 -4.69 1.14 -8.11
CA ALA A 39 -4.31 1.83 -6.88
C ALA A 39 -3.39 1.00 -5.98
N LEU A 40 -3.69 -0.29 -5.84
CA LEU A 40 -2.84 -1.23 -5.11
C LEU A 40 -1.51 -1.48 -5.84
N ALA A 41 -1.52 -1.49 -7.17
CA ALA A 41 -0.31 -1.66 -7.98
C ALA A 41 0.63 -0.45 -7.83
N ASP A 42 0.09 0.78 -7.84
CA ASP A 42 0.88 1.98 -7.56
C ASP A 42 1.48 1.94 -6.14
N SER A 43 0.68 1.59 -5.12
CA SER A 43 1.16 1.41 -3.74
C SER A 43 2.32 0.42 -3.66
N ARG A 44 2.19 -0.72 -4.34
CA ARG A 44 3.24 -1.74 -4.41
C ARG A 44 4.50 -1.19 -5.09
N GLU A 45 4.34 -0.46 -6.19
CA GLU A 45 5.46 0.10 -6.93
C GLU A 45 6.26 1.11 -6.10
N ARG A 46 5.58 1.99 -5.36
CA ARG A 46 6.24 2.91 -4.42
C ARG A 46 7.03 2.16 -3.34
N LEU A 47 6.47 1.07 -2.83
CA LEU A 47 7.15 0.22 -1.85
C LEU A 47 8.40 -0.46 -2.44
N ILE A 48 8.33 -0.98 -3.68
CA ILE A 48 9.49 -1.57 -4.38
C ILE A 48 10.59 -0.52 -4.58
N GLN A 49 10.23 0.67 -5.05
CA GLN A 49 11.18 1.76 -5.27
C GLN A 49 11.88 2.16 -3.96
N PHE A 50 11.13 2.22 -2.86
CA PHE A 50 11.70 2.46 -1.54
C PHE A 50 12.65 1.34 -1.10
N LEU A 51 12.25 0.08 -1.28
CA LEU A 51 13.07 -1.07 -0.94
C LEU A 51 14.37 -1.17 -1.77
N GLY A 52 14.35 -0.68 -3.01
CA GLY A 52 15.53 -0.56 -3.85
C GLY A 52 16.54 0.47 -3.32
N LYS A 53 16.08 1.49 -2.59
CA LYS A 53 16.92 2.51 -1.95
C LYS A 53 17.34 2.12 -0.53
N LYS A 54 16.45 1.48 0.22
CA LYS A 54 16.65 1.05 1.61
C LYS A 54 16.20 -0.40 1.77
N LYS A 55 17.13 -1.32 2.05
CA LYS A 55 16.79 -2.72 2.32
C LYS A 55 16.17 -2.84 3.71
N VAL A 56 14.85 -2.98 3.76
CA VAL A 56 14.08 -3.11 5.01
C VAL A 56 13.26 -4.39 5.00
N ASN A 57 13.71 -5.39 5.76
CA ASN A 57 13.17 -6.75 5.71
C ASN A 57 11.71 -6.81 6.18
N GLU A 58 11.31 -5.92 7.08
CA GLU A 58 9.97 -5.79 7.66
C GLU A 58 8.92 -5.45 6.60
N LEU A 59 9.32 -4.83 5.48
CA LEU A 59 8.44 -4.46 4.38
C LEU A 59 8.30 -5.57 3.32
N VAL A 60 9.18 -6.58 3.31
CA VAL A 60 9.12 -7.69 2.35
C VAL A 60 7.81 -8.49 2.49
N PRO A 61 7.33 -8.86 3.71
CA PRO A 61 6.03 -9.51 3.87
C PRO A 61 4.85 -8.68 3.34
N VAL A 62 4.92 -7.35 3.49
CA VAL A 62 3.90 -6.43 2.95
C VAL A 62 3.86 -6.51 1.43
N LEU A 63 5.04 -6.43 0.79
CA LEU A 63 5.17 -6.53 -0.65
C LEU A 63 4.64 -7.87 -1.21
N LEU A 64 4.94 -8.98 -0.54
CA LEU A 64 4.45 -10.30 -0.93
C LEU A 64 2.91 -10.39 -0.83
N GLN A 65 2.33 -9.86 0.25
CA GLN A 65 0.86 -9.83 0.43
C GLN A 65 0.17 -8.97 -0.63
N MET A 66 0.76 -7.82 -0.98
CA MET A 66 0.26 -6.99 -2.09
C MET A 66 0.27 -7.76 -3.41
N ASN A 67 1.36 -8.47 -3.73
CA ASN A 67 1.46 -9.30 -4.94
C ASN A 67 0.41 -10.40 -4.98
N LEU A 68 0.16 -11.08 -3.87
CA LEU A 68 -0.90 -12.09 -3.78
C LEU A 68 -2.28 -11.50 -4.07
N TRP A 69 -2.58 -10.32 -3.53
CA TRP A 69 -3.85 -9.63 -3.81
C TRP A 69 -3.96 -9.16 -5.24
N LEU A 70 -2.92 -8.56 -5.82
CA LEU A 70 -2.91 -8.15 -7.21
C LEU A 70 -3.15 -9.35 -8.14
N ASN A 71 -2.49 -10.48 -7.89
CA ASN A 71 -2.70 -11.73 -8.64
C ASN A 71 -4.11 -12.30 -8.47
N LYS A 72 -4.75 -12.08 -7.32
CA LYS A 72 -6.15 -12.45 -7.13
C LYS A 72 -7.08 -11.54 -7.95
N LEU A 73 -6.82 -10.23 -7.95
CA LEU A 73 -7.64 -9.25 -8.68
C LEU A 73 -7.57 -9.43 -10.19
N THR A 74 -6.44 -9.87 -10.77
CA THR A 74 -6.35 -10.13 -12.22
C THR A 74 -7.24 -11.29 -12.69
N ARG A 75 -7.68 -12.15 -11.76
CA ARG A 75 -8.58 -13.28 -12.05
C ARG A 75 -10.07 -12.92 -11.90
N VAL A 76 -10.38 -11.71 -11.45
CA VAL A 76 -11.74 -11.21 -11.30
C VAL A 76 -12.10 -10.36 -12.52
N GLU A 77 -13.39 -10.32 -12.88
CA GLU A 77 -13.90 -9.47 -13.94
C GLU A 77 -13.65 -7.98 -13.62
N GLN A 78 -12.90 -7.31 -14.49
CA GLN A 78 -12.32 -5.99 -14.21
C GLN A 78 -13.35 -4.84 -14.11
N ASN A 79 -14.50 -5.00 -14.76
CA ASN A 79 -15.57 -3.99 -14.80
C ASN A 79 -16.59 -4.15 -13.66
N LYS A 80 -16.50 -5.23 -12.86
CA LYS A 80 -17.37 -5.45 -11.70
C LYS A 80 -16.80 -4.83 -10.43
N ASN A 81 -17.66 -4.68 -9.43
CA ASN A 81 -17.24 -4.34 -8.07
C ASN A 81 -16.77 -5.59 -7.33
N LEU A 82 -15.94 -5.41 -6.31
CA LEU A 82 -15.54 -6.51 -5.43
C LEU A 82 -16.74 -7.07 -4.66
N GLY A 83 -16.73 -8.39 -4.46
CA GLY A 83 -17.69 -9.04 -3.57
C GLY A 83 -17.47 -8.63 -2.11
N PHE A 84 -18.54 -8.65 -1.32
CA PHE A 84 -18.48 -8.31 0.11
C PHE A 84 -17.43 -9.10 0.89
N LYS A 85 -17.24 -10.39 0.56
CA LYS A 85 -16.20 -11.25 1.16
C LYS A 85 -14.79 -10.71 0.89
N ASP A 86 -14.53 -10.26 -0.34
CA ASP A 86 -13.23 -9.71 -0.71
C ASP A 86 -12.98 -8.38 -0.01
N ILE A 87 -13.98 -7.50 0.04
CA ILE A 87 -13.92 -6.22 0.74
C ILE A 87 -13.60 -6.42 2.23
N LYS A 88 -14.33 -7.32 2.90
CA LYS A 88 -14.09 -7.69 4.31
C LYS A 88 -12.69 -8.24 4.58
N THR A 89 -12.04 -8.79 3.56
CA THR A 89 -10.70 -9.37 3.70
C THR A 89 -9.62 -8.33 3.36
N ILE A 90 -9.80 -7.53 2.31
CA ILE A 90 -8.76 -6.64 1.79
C ILE A 90 -8.63 -5.35 2.62
N ILE A 91 -9.75 -4.78 3.13
CA ILE A 91 -9.70 -3.55 3.94
C ILE A 91 -8.80 -3.73 5.18
N PRO A 92 -9.00 -4.77 6.02
CA PRO A 92 -8.13 -4.99 7.18
C PRO A 92 -6.67 -5.19 6.79
N GLN A 93 -6.39 -5.79 5.63
CA GLN A 93 -5.03 -5.98 5.17
C GLN A 93 -4.37 -4.66 4.75
N VAL A 94 -5.06 -3.81 3.99
CA VAL A 94 -4.53 -2.49 3.61
C VAL A 94 -4.24 -1.64 4.86
N LEU A 95 -5.14 -1.64 5.84
CA LEU A 95 -4.93 -0.96 7.12
C LEU A 95 -3.71 -1.53 7.88
N LYS A 96 -3.53 -2.85 7.86
CA LYS A 96 -2.36 -3.51 8.45
C LYS A 96 -1.06 -3.10 7.75
N TRP A 97 -1.04 -3.11 6.42
CA TRP A 97 0.12 -2.68 5.63
C TRP A 97 0.50 -1.24 5.95
N ARG A 98 -0.49 -0.35 5.97
CA ARG A 98 -0.32 1.06 6.34
C ARG A 98 0.32 1.22 7.72
N LYS A 99 -0.15 0.45 8.72
CA LYS A 99 0.41 0.47 10.09
C LYS A 99 1.87 0.02 10.10
N ILE A 100 2.20 -1.06 9.39
CA ILE A 100 3.58 -1.59 9.31
C ILE A 100 4.50 -0.58 8.64
N VAL A 101 4.10 -0.06 7.47
CA VAL A 101 4.86 0.95 6.71
C VAL A 101 5.11 2.18 7.58
N ARG A 102 4.09 2.68 8.27
CA ARG A 102 4.24 3.83 9.17
C ARG A 102 5.24 3.56 10.30
N SER A 103 5.16 2.40 10.96
CA SER A 103 6.10 2.02 12.03
C SER A 103 7.54 2.03 11.54
N VAL A 104 7.78 1.33 10.44
CA VAL A 104 9.11 1.23 9.83
C VAL A 104 9.68 2.61 9.46
N ILE A 105 8.86 3.50 8.90
CA ILE A 105 9.32 4.84 8.53
C ILE A 105 9.70 5.65 9.78
N ILE A 106 8.90 5.56 10.85
CA ILE A 106 9.23 6.19 12.14
C ILE A 106 10.54 5.64 12.70
N ASP A 107 10.71 4.31 12.72
CA ASP A 107 11.91 3.65 13.24
C ASP A 107 13.19 4.03 12.47
N LEU A 108 13.08 4.28 11.16
CA LEU A 108 14.19 4.72 10.31
C LEU A 108 14.58 6.20 10.50
N SER A 109 13.83 6.94 11.34
CA SER A 109 13.99 8.38 11.54
C SER A 109 14.51 8.74 12.93
N HIS A 110 14.75 7.73 13.76
CA HIS A 110 15.36 7.80 15.08
C HIS A 110 16.75 7.16 15.05
#